data_AF-A0A9N9F9V7-F1
#
_entry.id   AF-A0A9N9F9V7-F1
#
_cell.length_a   1.000
_cell.length_b   1.000
_cell.length_c   1.000
_cell.angle_alpha   90.00
_cell.angle_beta   90.00
_cell.angle_gamma   90.00
#
_symmetry.space_group_name_H-M   'P 1'
#
loop_
_entity.id
_entity.type
_entity.pdbx_description
1 polymer ?
#
loop_
_entity_poly.entity_id
_entity_poly.type
_entity_poly.pdbx_seq_one_letter_code
_entity_poly.pdbx_strand_id
1 'polypeptide(L)'
;MKPSFLCYNSALYQNFRPSNGKYVKGLYEFFQKTPEDQYVTLPKARYLVTGRSWTASELRRKSFEDLHKLWYVLLKERNLLATMYEEAKRFNKLKDSRWKERHDERTFKTQKSMARIKLVLSERRVAYEYARRKDPQLFGLTEAPKSQKFYKDDGKPNFWRDGISRLRARTASRIQ
;
A
#
# COMPACT_ATOMS: atom_id res chain seq x y z
N MET A 1 -40.09 21.46 -5.73
CA MET A 1 -39.03 21.78 -4.75
C MET A 1 -37.73 21.14 -5.20
N LYS A 2 -36.79 21.94 -5.73
CA LYS A 2 -35.48 21.45 -6.16
C LYS A 2 -34.56 21.43 -4.94
N PRO A 3 -33.83 20.35 -4.63
CA PRO A 3 -32.87 20.37 -3.55
C PRO A 3 -31.74 21.32 -3.95
N SER A 4 -31.61 22.39 -3.16
CA SER A 4 -30.53 23.35 -3.21
C SER A 4 -29.20 22.61 -3.05
N PHE A 5 -28.52 22.39 -4.18
CA PHE A 5 -27.11 22.06 -4.20
C PHE A 5 -26.39 23.22 -3.51
N LEU A 6 -26.03 23.03 -2.25
CA LEU A 6 -25.01 23.82 -1.59
C LEU A 6 -23.70 23.54 -2.34
N CYS A 7 -23.50 24.24 -3.45
CA CYS A 7 -22.17 24.66 -3.87
C CYS A 7 -21.62 25.49 -2.71
N TYR A 8 -20.94 24.83 -1.80
CA TYR A 8 -20.21 25.50 -0.74
C TYR A 8 -19.12 26.33 -1.40
N ASN A 9 -19.40 27.61 -1.60
CA ASN A 9 -18.43 28.65 -1.89
C ASN A 9 -17.49 28.72 -0.70
N SER A 10 -16.42 27.92 -0.72
CA SER A 10 -15.42 27.94 0.36
C SER A 10 -14.24 28.82 -0.07
N ALA A 11 -14.48 30.13 -0.10
CA ALA A 11 -13.42 31.13 -0.23
C ALA A 11 -12.33 30.98 0.86
N LEU A 12 -12.64 30.28 1.96
CA LEU A 12 -11.70 29.95 3.03
C LEU A 12 -10.69 28.84 2.69
N TYR A 13 -10.95 27.99 1.69
CA TYR A 13 -9.97 26.97 1.24
C TYR A 13 -9.17 27.41 0.01
N GLN A 14 -9.51 28.53 -0.64
CA GLN A 14 -8.74 29.03 -1.77
C GLN A 14 -7.42 29.71 -1.35
N ASN A 15 -7.32 30.14 -0.09
CA ASN A 15 -6.14 30.83 0.45
C ASN A 15 -5.43 30.04 1.56
N PHE A 16 -5.59 28.71 1.59
CA PHE A 16 -4.87 27.88 2.54
C PHE A 16 -3.36 27.94 2.28
N ARG A 17 -2.61 28.55 3.20
CA ARG A 17 -1.15 28.58 3.17
C ARG A 17 -0.62 27.54 4.16
N PRO A 18 0.10 26.49 3.72
CA PRO A 18 0.65 25.50 4.62
C PRO A 18 1.60 26.18 5.61
N SER A 19 1.54 25.77 6.88
CA SER A 19 2.49 26.25 7.89
C SER A 19 3.89 25.77 7.55
N ASN A 20 4.84 26.70 7.49
CA ASN A 20 6.26 26.39 7.29
C ASN A 20 6.95 25.89 8.57
N GLY A 21 6.20 25.68 9.66
CA GLY A 21 6.74 25.12 10.90
C GLY A 21 7.31 23.73 10.67
N LYS A 22 8.54 23.49 11.19
CA LYS A 22 9.31 22.25 11.02
C LYS A 22 8.50 20.98 11.34
N TYR A 23 7.59 21.05 12.31
CA TYR A 23 6.80 19.91 12.80
C TYR A 23 5.45 19.72 12.07
N VAL A 24 4.98 20.72 11.32
CA VAL A 24 3.67 20.68 10.63
C VAL A 24 3.83 20.24 9.17
N LYS A 25 5.04 20.39 8.62
CA LYS A 25 5.35 20.08 7.22
C LYS A 25 5.00 18.64 6.80
N GLY A 26 5.16 17.67 7.71
CA GLY A 26 4.88 16.26 7.44
C GLY A 26 3.39 15.94 7.27
N LEU A 27 2.49 16.72 7.87
CA LEU A 27 1.04 16.53 7.73
C LEU A 27 0.59 16.79 6.29
N TYR A 28 1.21 17.76 5.61
CA TYR A 28 0.82 18.11 4.26
C TYR A 28 1.19 17.04 3.22
N GLU A 29 2.08 16.10 3.55
CA GLU A 29 2.41 14.97 2.66
C GLU A 29 1.23 14.02 2.41
N PHE A 30 0.17 14.08 3.22
CA PHE A 30 -1.06 13.30 3.01
C PHE A 30 -1.98 13.87 1.92
N PHE A 31 -1.70 15.08 1.44
CA PHE A 31 -2.53 15.78 0.45
C PHE A 31 -1.79 15.94 -0.88
N GLN A 32 -2.53 15.90 -1.99
CA GLN A 32 -1.94 16.05 -3.31
C GLN A 32 -1.58 17.52 -3.60
N LYS A 33 -0.38 17.74 -4.14
CA LYS A 33 0.05 19.04 -4.68
C LYS A 33 -0.49 19.25 -6.09
N THR A 34 -0.96 20.46 -6.38
CA THR A 34 -1.31 20.91 -7.75
C THR A 34 -0.08 21.45 -8.47
N PRO A 35 -0.15 21.71 -9.80
CA PRO A 35 0.94 22.37 -10.54
C PRO A 35 1.34 23.72 -9.94
N GLU A 36 0.41 24.40 -9.25
CA GLU A 36 0.62 25.68 -8.57
C GLU A 36 1.22 25.51 -7.16
N ASP A 37 1.74 24.33 -6.82
CA ASP A 37 2.31 23.93 -5.52
C ASP A 37 1.36 24.10 -4.32
N GLN A 38 0.05 24.10 -4.58
CA GLN A 38 -0.98 24.16 -3.54
C GLN A 38 -1.44 22.76 -3.14
N TYR A 39 -1.62 22.55 -1.84
CA TYR A 39 -2.19 21.31 -1.33
C TYR A 39 -3.71 21.31 -1.50
N VAL A 40 -4.23 20.26 -2.12
CA VAL A 40 -5.66 20.08 -2.35
C VAL A 40 -6.15 18.80 -1.70
N THR A 41 -7.26 18.90 -0.97
CA THR A 41 -7.95 17.78 -0.31
C THR A 41 -8.55 16.81 -1.33
N LEU A 42 -9.24 17.34 -2.34
CA LEU A 42 -9.86 16.55 -3.40
C LEU A 42 -9.47 17.04 -4.80
N PRO A 43 -8.49 16.40 -5.45
CA PRO A 43 -8.08 16.76 -6.80
C PRO A 43 -9.14 16.39 -7.84
N LYS A 44 -9.19 17.13 -8.94
CA LYS A 44 -10.03 16.80 -10.11
C LYS A 44 -9.55 15.51 -10.75
N ALA A 45 -10.47 14.73 -11.35
CA ALA A 45 -10.20 13.43 -11.97
C ALA A 45 -9.05 13.42 -12.99
N ARG A 46 -8.81 14.55 -13.69
CA ARG A 46 -7.66 14.70 -14.61
C ARG A 46 -6.28 14.59 -13.93
N TYR A 47 -6.17 15.01 -12.68
CA TYR A 47 -4.92 14.98 -11.91
C TYR A 47 -4.69 13.64 -11.20
N LEU A 48 -5.62 12.69 -11.33
CA LEU A 48 -5.47 11.32 -10.84
C LEU A 48 -4.80 10.39 -11.85
N VAL A 49 -4.65 10.84 -13.10
CA VAL A 49 -4.03 10.04 -14.15
C VAL A 49 -2.56 9.83 -13.80
N THR A 50 -2.17 8.57 -13.73
CA THR A 50 -0.82 8.14 -13.39
C THR A 50 -0.27 7.20 -14.44
N GLY A 51 1.06 7.13 -14.51
CA GLY A 51 1.77 6.24 -15.43
C GLY A 51 1.59 4.75 -15.11
N ARG A 52 2.50 3.94 -15.67
CA ARG A 52 2.51 2.48 -15.51
C ARG A 52 3.02 2.06 -14.12
N SER A 53 2.53 0.93 -13.61
CA SER A 53 3.09 0.25 -12.42
C SER A 53 4.45 -0.39 -12.71
N TRP A 54 5.31 -0.51 -11.69
CA TRP A 54 6.63 -1.15 -11.79
C TRP A 54 6.54 -2.60 -12.24
N THR A 55 7.32 -3.03 -13.24
CA THR A 55 7.37 -4.45 -13.65
C THR A 55 8.33 -5.24 -12.78
N ALA A 56 8.12 -6.56 -12.65
CA ALA A 56 9.02 -7.42 -11.89
C ALA A 56 10.44 -7.43 -12.50
N SER A 57 10.55 -7.44 -13.83
CA SER A 57 11.84 -7.42 -14.54
C SER A 57 12.66 -6.15 -14.25
N GLU A 58 12.02 -4.98 -14.12
CA GLU A 58 12.70 -3.74 -13.72
C GLU A 58 13.18 -3.82 -12.26
N LEU A 59 12.33 -4.32 -11.37
CA LEU A 59 12.63 -4.41 -9.94
C LEU A 59 13.74 -5.41 -9.62
N ARG A 60 13.88 -6.49 -10.42
CA ARG A 60 14.98 -7.47 -10.27
C ARG A 60 16.38 -6.87 -10.45
N ARG A 61 16.50 -5.75 -11.16
CA ARG A 61 17.78 -5.06 -11.40
C ARG A 61 18.13 -4.02 -10.33
N LYS A 62 17.29 -3.82 -9.30
CA LYS A 62 17.49 -2.81 -8.24
C LYS A 62 18.12 -3.39 -6.98
N SER A 63 18.91 -2.58 -6.27
CA SER A 63 19.50 -2.97 -4.97
C SER A 63 18.42 -3.15 -3.90
N PHE A 64 18.76 -3.80 -2.78
CA PHE A 64 17.84 -3.91 -1.65
C PHE A 64 17.46 -2.52 -1.08
N GLU A 65 18.44 -1.62 -0.97
CA GLU A 65 18.23 -0.26 -0.47
C GLU A 65 17.26 0.54 -1.36
N ASP A 66 17.41 0.45 -2.68
CA ASP A 66 16.52 1.12 -3.63
C ASP A 66 15.09 0.58 -3.54
N LEU A 67 14.93 -0.75 -3.42
CA LEU A 67 13.62 -1.38 -3.23
C LEU A 67 12.97 -0.94 -1.92
N HIS A 68 13.77 -0.76 -0.86
CA HIS A 68 13.30 -0.30 0.44
C HIS A 68 12.88 1.17 0.40
N LYS A 69 13.67 2.05 -0.24
CA LYS A 69 13.28 3.45 -0.48
C LYS A 69 12.00 3.53 -1.31
N LEU A 70 11.91 2.75 -2.38
CA LEU A 70 10.72 2.68 -3.24
C LEU A 70 9.49 2.20 -2.47
N TRP A 71 9.65 1.21 -1.58
CA TRP A 71 8.57 0.75 -0.71
C TRP A 71 7.98 1.89 0.12
N TYR A 72 8.82 2.76 0.71
CA TYR A 72 8.34 3.92 1.47
C TYR A 72 7.68 4.99 0.59
N VAL A 73 8.16 5.21 -0.63
CA VAL A 73 7.50 6.10 -1.59
C VAL A 73 6.09 5.58 -1.89
N LEU A 74 5.95 4.29 -2.19
CA LEU A 74 4.65 3.65 -2.43
C LEU A 74 3.77 3.64 -1.18
N LEU A 75 4.36 3.55 0.02
CA LEU A 75 3.62 3.57 1.28
C LEU A 75 3.00 4.95 1.53
N LYS A 76 3.77 6.01 1.29
CA LYS A 76 3.26 7.40 1.37
C LYS A 76 2.14 7.63 0.37
N GLU A 77 2.32 7.17 -0.87
CA GLU A 77 1.28 7.21 -1.90
C GLU A 77 0.00 6.48 -1.47
N ARG A 78 0.12 5.27 -0.89
CA ARG A 78 -1.04 4.51 -0.38
C ARG A 78 -1.78 5.27 0.73
N ASN A 79 -1.04 5.93 1.62
CA ASN A 79 -1.63 6.73 2.69
C ASN A 79 -2.34 7.97 2.14
N LEU A 80 -1.73 8.68 1.19
CA LEU A 80 -2.34 9.80 0.48
C LEU A 80 -3.65 9.39 -0.21
N LEU A 81 -3.66 8.24 -0.91
CA LEU A 81 -4.86 7.72 -1.57
C LEU A 81 -5.96 7.35 -0.57
N ALA A 82 -5.60 6.85 0.62
CA ALA A 82 -6.57 6.55 1.68
C ALA A 82 -7.21 7.83 2.23
N THR A 83 -6.41 8.88 2.50
CA THR A 83 -6.91 10.20 2.91
C THR A 83 -7.84 10.78 1.85
N MET A 84 -7.44 10.74 0.58
CA MET A 84 -8.27 11.21 -0.53
C MET A 84 -9.60 10.46 -0.66
N TYR A 85 -9.59 9.14 -0.41
CA TYR A 85 -10.82 8.34 -0.45
C TYR A 85 -11.80 8.75 0.64
N GLU A 86 -11.30 8.96 1.87
CA GLU A 86 -12.16 9.35 2.99
C GLU A 86 -12.72 10.76 2.81
N GLU A 87 -11.94 11.69 2.28
CA GLU A 87 -12.44 13.03 1.89
C GLU A 87 -13.46 12.94 0.75
N ALA A 88 -13.23 12.11 -0.27
CA ALA A 88 -14.20 11.90 -1.34
C ALA A 88 -15.53 11.33 -0.83
N LYS A 89 -15.48 10.46 0.18
CA LYS A 89 -16.65 9.92 0.86
C LYS A 89 -17.41 11.02 1.62
N ARG A 90 -16.70 11.86 2.38
CA ARG A 90 -17.29 13.01 3.11
C ARG A 90 -18.00 13.99 2.17
N PHE A 91 -17.39 14.31 1.03
CA PHE A 91 -17.96 15.23 0.04
C PHE A 91 -18.93 14.57 -0.95
N ASN A 92 -19.32 13.31 -0.73
CA ASN A 92 -20.21 12.54 -1.62
C ASN A 92 -19.74 12.51 -3.10
N LYS A 93 -18.42 12.53 -3.30
CA LYS A 93 -17.75 12.54 -4.60
C LYS A 93 -17.51 11.14 -5.16
N LEU A 94 -17.71 10.10 -4.34
CA LEU A 94 -17.69 8.70 -4.80
C LEU A 94 -18.76 8.39 -5.87
N LYS A 95 -19.80 9.23 -5.99
CA LYS A 95 -20.81 9.13 -7.06
C LYS A 95 -20.29 9.55 -8.44
N ASP A 96 -19.17 10.28 -8.51
CA ASP A 96 -18.51 10.60 -9.77
C ASP A 96 -17.73 9.36 -10.24
N SER A 97 -18.31 8.66 -11.22
CA SER A 97 -17.75 7.42 -11.79
C SER A 97 -16.32 7.62 -12.30
N ARG A 98 -16.03 8.75 -12.96
CA ARG A 98 -14.71 9.03 -13.52
C ARG A 98 -13.66 9.28 -12.44
N TRP A 99 -14.04 9.97 -11.36
CA TRP A 99 -13.12 10.18 -10.24
C TRP A 99 -12.81 8.86 -9.54
N LYS A 100 -13.85 8.07 -9.26
CA LYS A 100 -13.74 6.77 -8.57
C LYS A 100 -12.87 5.78 -9.34
N GLU A 101 -13.14 5.60 -10.63
CA GLU A 101 -12.38 4.70 -11.51
C GLU A 101 -10.88 5.04 -11.51
N ARG A 102 -10.54 6.33 -11.69
CA ARG A 102 -9.13 6.76 -11.73
C ARG A 102 -8.43 6.62 -10.38
N HIS A 103 -9.15 6.85 -9.28
CA HIS A 103 -8.63 6.60 -7.93
C HIS A 103 -8.35 5.10 -7.72
N ASP A 104 -9.27 4.23 -8.12
CA ASP A 104 -9.13 2.78 -8.00
C ASP A 104 -7.96 2.26 -8.86
N GLU A 105 -7.84 2.74 -10.10
CA GLU A 105 -6.72 2.40 -10.98
C GLU A 105 -5.37 2.79 -10.37
N ARG A 106 -5.26 4.00 -9.84
CA ARG A 106 -4.05 4.50 -9.17
C ARG A 106 -3.72 3.66 -7.93
N THR A 107 -4.73 3.34 -7.13
CA THR A 107 -4.62 2.45 -5.97
C THR A 107 -4.13 1.07 -6.37
N PHE A 108 -4.72 0.48 -7.41
CA PHE A 108 -4.34 -0.82 -7.93
C PHE A 108 -2.89 -0.83 -8.44
N LYS A 109 -2.46 0.20 -9.19
CA LYS A 109 -1.08 0.33 -9.68
C LYS A 109 -0.05 0.39 -8.53
N THR A 110 -0.36 1.12 -7.46
CA THR A 110 0.47 1.21 -6.24
C THR A 110 0.56 -0.15 -5.54
N GLN A 111 -0.57 -0.80 -5.31
CA GLN A 111 -0.63 -2.13 -4.68
C GLN A 111 0.10 -3.19 -5.52
N LYS A 112 -0.07 -3.17 -6.85
CA LYS A 112 0.59 -4.07 -7.79
C LYS A 112 2.11 -3.91 -7.75
N SER A 113 2.60 -2.68 -7.65
CA SER A 113 4.03 -2.40 -7.52
C SER A 113 4.57 -2.93 -6.19
N MET A 114 3.85 -2.71 -5.08
CA MET A 114 4.21 -3.27 -3.76
C MET A 114 4.24 -4.81 -3.76
N ALA A 115 3.24 -5.46 -4.36
CA ALA A 115 3.18 -6.91 -4.47
C ALA A 115 4.37 -7.47 -5.25
N ARG A 116 4.78 -6.81 -6.34
CA ARG A 116 5.95 -7.19 -7.13
C ARG A 116 7.27 -7.01 -6.37
N ILE A 117 7.39 -5.99 -5.53
CA ILE A 117 8.57 -5.85 -4.64
C ILE A 117 8.65 -7.05 -3.70
N LYS A 118 7.55 -7.43 -3.04
CA LYS A 118 7.51 -8.62 -2.18
C LYS A 118 7.86 -9.90 -2.93
N LEU A 119 7.34 -10.05 -4.15
CA LEU A 119 7.65 -11.17 -5.03
C LEU A 119 9.15 -11.26 -5.32
N VAL A 120 9.77 -10.18 -5.79
CA VAL A 120 11.21 -10.16 -6.13
C VAL A 120 12.08 -10.43 -4.91
N LEU A 121 11.74 -9.90 -3.74
CA LEU A 121 12.48 -10.20 -2.50
C LEU A 121 12.36 -11.67 -2.11
N SER A 122 11.17 -12.27 -2.29
CA SER A 122 10.96 -13.70 -2.05
C SER A 122 11.77 -14.56 -3.04
N GLU A 123 11.72 -14.24 -4.33
CA GLU A 123 12.49 -14.92 -5.38
C GLU A 123 14.00 -14.89 -5.07
N ARG A 124 14.54 -13.72 -4.69
CA ARG A 124 15.96 -13.56 -4.32
C ARG A 124 16.35 -14.42 -3.13
N ARG A 125 15.51 -14.44 -2.10
CA ARG A 125 15.74 -15.29 -0.93
C ARG A 125 15.77 -16.77 -1.32
N VAL A 126 14.80 -17.22 -2.11
CA VAL A 126 14.72 -18.61 -2.59
C VAL A 126 15.96 -18.97 -3.43
N ALA A 127 16.37 -18.08 -4.34
CA ALA A 127 17.56 -18.28 -5.17
C ALA A 127 18.85 -18.35 -4.33
N TYR A 128 19.00 -17.47 -3.34
CA TYR A 128 20.14 -17.48 -2.41
C TYR A 128 20.19 -18.77 -1.59
N GLU A 129 19.06 -19.18 -1.01
CA GLU A 129 18.97 -20.43 -0.25
C GLU A 129 19.29 -21.65 -1.11
N TYR A 130 18.82 -21.66 -2.36
CA TYR A 130 19.12 -22.72 -3.32
C TYR A 130 20.62 -22.77 -3.64
N ALA A 131 21.23 -21.64 -4.00
CA ALA A 131 22.67 -21.57 -4.29
C ALA A 131 23.52 -22.01 -3.09
N ARG A 132 23.16 -21.55 -1.89
CA ARG A 132 23.84 -21.90 -0.64
C ARG A 132 23.77 -23.38 -0.29
N ARG A 133 22.71 -24.08 -0.70
CA ARG A 133 22.59 -25.54 -0.52
C ARG A 133 23.28 -26.34 -1.61
N LYS A 134 23.26 -25.83 -2.84
CA LYS A 134 23.86 -26.51 -3.99
C LYS A 134 25.38 -26.62 -3.82
N ASP A 135 26.04 -25.52 -3.46
CA ASP A 135 27.49 -25.46 -3.28
C ASP A 135 27.87 -24.79 -1.94
N PRO A 136 27.75 -25.49 -0.80
CA PRO A 136 27.98 -24.90 0.53
C PRO A 136 29.40 -24.37 0.72
N GLN A 137 30.38 -25.00 0.08
CA GLN A 137 31.80 -24.62 0.18
C GLN A 137 32.06 -23.21 -0.37
N LEU A 138 31.33 -22.77 -1.41
CA LEU A 138 31.44 -21.41 -1.96
C LEU A 138 31.07 -20.34 -0.92
N PHE A 139 30.26 -20.70 0.06
CA PHE A 139 29.82 -19.84 1.16
C PHE A 139 30.57 -20.11 2.46
N GLY A 140 31.67 -20.87 2.43
CA GLY A 140 32.48 -21.22 3.61
C GLY A 140 31.80 -22.20 4.57
N LEU A 141 30.80 -22.94 4.12
CA LEU A 141 30.06 -23.92 4.93
C LEU A 141 30.61 -25.33 4.69
N THR A 142 30.80 -26.07 5.78
CA THR A 142 31.25 -27.49 5.75
C THR A 142 30.15 -28.43 5.28
N GLU A 143 28.90 -28.11 5.57
CA GLU A 143 27.73 -28.90 5.23
C GLU A 143 26.57 -28.02 4.74
N ALA A 144 25.70 -28.60 3.91
CA ALA A 144 24.58 -27.88 3.34
C ALA A 144 23.59 -27.46 4.45
N PRO A 145 23.18 -26.19 4.49
CA PRO A 145 22.25 -25.73 5.50
C PRO A 145 20.91 -26.45 5.35
N LYS A 146 20.44 -27.03 6.46
CA LYS A 146 19.13 -27.70 6.55
C LYS A 146 18.05 -26.76 6.05
N SER A 147 17.06 -27.30 5.35
CA SER A 147 15.94 -26.48 4.89
C SER A 147 15.28 -25.79 6.08
N GLN A 148 15.07 -24.47 5.99
CA GLN A 148 14.24 -23.77 6.95
C GLN A 148 12.91 -24.50 7.05
N LYS A 149 12.58 -25.03 8.24
CA LYS A 149 11.37 -25.83 8.46
C LYS A 149 10.17 -24.98 8.04
N PHE A 150 9.49 -25.35 6.96
CA PHE A 150 8.09 -25.00 6.80
C PHE A 150 7.30 -25.68 7.92
N TYR A 151 6.15 -25.12 8.32
CA TYR A 151 5.23 -25.79 9.24
C TYR A 151 5.10 -27.25 8.80
N LYS A 152 5.62 -28.17 9.62
CA LYS A 152 5.22 -29.57 9.50
C LYS A 152 3.75 -29.56 9.91
N ASP A 153 2.88 -30.03 9.02
CA ASP A 153 1.51 -30.31 9.41
C ASP A 153 1.59 -31.50 10.38
N ASP A 154 1.78 -31.19 11.65
CA ASP A 154 1.94 -32.15 12.74
C ASP A 154 0.58 -32.60 13.26
N GLY A 155 -0.51 -32.28 12.54
CA GLY A 155 -1.89 -32.53 12.95
C GLY A 155 -2.29 -31.74 14.20
N LYS A 156 -1.42 -30.87 14.73
CA LYS A 156 -1.73 -30.07 15.92
C LYS A 156 -2.51 -28.84 15.51
N PRO A 157 -3.55 -28.46 16.27
CA PRO A 157 -4.31 -27.25 16.00
C PRO A 157 -3.37 -26.05 16.00
N ASN A 158 -3.21 -25.41 14.86
CA ASN A 158 -2.36 -24.24 14.76
C ASN A 158 -3.16 -23.02 15.29
N PHE A 159 -2.49 -22.14 16.03
CA PHE A 159 -3.19 -20.98 16.59
C PHE A 159 -3.67 -20.02 15.50
N TRP A 160 -2.90 -19.89 14.42
CA TRP A 160 -3.09 -18.88 13.37
C TRP A 160 -4.04 -19.29 12.23
N ARG A 161 -4.14 -20.57 11.84
CA ARG A 161 -5.10 -21.07 10.83
C ARG A 161 -6.44 -21.44 11.50
N ASP A 162 -6.40 -22.07 12.69
CA ASP A 162 -7.60 -22.61 13.36
C ASP A 162 -8.19 -21.67 14.44
N GLY A 163 -7.53 -20.55 14.72
CA GLY A 163 -7.98 -19.53 15.68
C GLY A 163 -9.30 -18.86 15.28
N ILE A 164 -9.52 -18.60 13.99
CA ILE A 164 -10.75 -17.96 13.48
C ILE A 164 -11.96 -18.90 13.65
N SER A 165 -11.76 -20.21 13.46
CA SER A 165 -12.80 -21.22 13.65
C SER A 165 -13.21 -21.36 15.13
N ARG A 166 -12.27 -21.23 16.06
CA ARG A 166 -12.56 -21.23 17.52
C ARG A 166 -13.34 -19.99 17.99
N LEU A 167 -13.10 -18.82 17.38
CA LEU A 167 -13.88 -17.61 17.66
C LEU A 167 -15.34 -17.76 17.22
N ARG A 168 -15.59 -18.37 16.05
CA ARG A 168 -16.96 -18.67 15.57
C ARG A 168 -17.69 -19.69 16.43
N ALA A 169 -16.98 -20.74 16.89
CA ALA A 169 -17.56 -21.75 17.77
C ALA A 169 -17.93 -21.19 19.15
N ARG A 170 -17.12 -20.29 19.71
CA ARG A 170 -17.39 -19.63 21.00
C ARG A 170 -18.57 -18.65 20.96
N THR A 171 -18.81 -17.99 19.83
CA THR A 171 -19.98 -17.13 19.66
C THR A 171 -21.28 -17.93 19.53
N ALA A 172 -21.24 -19.12 18.91
CA ALA A 172 -22.41 -19.98 18.77
C ALA A 172 -22.87 -20.60 20.11
N SER A 173 -21.93 -20.92 21.00
CA SER A 173 -22.23 -21.49 22.33
C SER A 173 -22.65 -20.46 23.39
N ARG A 174 -22.63 -19.15 23.07
CA ARG A 174 -22.97 -18.06 24.00
C ARG A 174 -24.39 -17.49 23.80
N ILE A 175 -25.14 -18.04 22.83
CA ILE A 175 -26.50 -17.60 22.45
C ILE A 175 -27.56 -18.64 22.89
N GLN A 176 -27.18 -19.63 23.69
CA GLN A 176 -28.12 -20.53 24.38
C GLN A 176 -28.28 -20.12 25.84
#